data_AF-A0A6I6IQX7-F1
#
_entry.id   AF-A0A6I6IQX7-F1
#
_cell.length_a   1.000
_cell.length_b   1.000
_cell.length_c   1.000
_cell.angle_alpha   90.00
_cell.angle_beta   90.00
_cell.angle_gamma   90.00
#
_symmetry.space_group_name_H-M   'P 1'
#
loop_
_entity.id
_entity.type
_entity.pdbx_description
1 polymer ?
#
loop_
_entity_poly.entity_id
_entity_poly.type
_entity_poly.pdbx_seq_one_letter_code
_entity_poly.pdbx_strand_id
1 'polypeptide(L)'
;MNEQDEKLWGPKPEPDPELLARQLNALLDWLRLSSWKPHEAACLIAGVLPPEHASSGIGPWLPGREVWPNRRDSWRKAVKSDIAQIKWFMKEAQIEHDEVPQAWLEFAARQEREPPWLPFAKAHQKCRKYLPSSLREEETIVANEPMKQSDVASLGGKAARDRHPTRIKFYPIVKRMLEVGTKRSKIVAILEEEHGDDAPSPGTIYNWAREINGQ
;
A
#
# COMPACT_ATOMS: atom_id res chain seq x y z
N MET A 1 23.28 -28.59 -21.84
CA MET A 1 22.80 -27.30 -21.31
C MET A 1 23.85 -26.85 -20.31
N ASN A 2 24.53 -25.74 -20.55
CA ASN A 2 25.68 -25.33 -19.75
C ASN A 2 25.21 -24.82 -18.38
N GLU A 3 25.91 -25.15 -17.29
CA GLU A 3 25.66 -24.62 -15.93
C GLU A 3 25.69 -23.07 -15.86
N GLN A 4 26.24 -22.42 -16.88
CA GLN A 4 26.20 -20.95 -17.02
C GLN A 4 24.83 -20.43 -17.46
N ASP A 5 24.03 -21.22 -18.18
CA ASP A 5 22.69 -20.83 -18.60
C ASP A 5 21.69 -20.90 -17.43
N GLU A 6 21.86 -21.83 -16.49
CA GLU A 6 21.03 -21.90 -15.28
C GLU A 6 21.30 -20.74 -14.30
N LYS A 7 22.53 -20.19 -14.29
CA LYS A 7 22.86 -18.99 -13.51
C LYS A 7 22.19 -17.71 -14.03
N LEU A 8 21.74 -17.67 -15.27
CA LEU A 8 20.97 -16.54 -15.81
C LEU A 8 19.52 -16.52 -15.29
N TRP A 9 19.05 -17.62 -14.70
CA TRP A 9 17.68 -17.82 -14.21
C TRP A 9 17.63 -18.21 -12.72
N GLY A 10 18.70 -17.98 -11.97
CA GLY A 10 18.72 -18.18 -10.53
C GLY A 10 17.67 -17.33 -9.80
N PRO A 11 17.29 -17.70 -8.56
CA PRO A 11 16.38 -16.90 -7.76
C PRO A 11 16.87 -15.47 -7.71
N LYS A 12 15.93 -14.56 -7.97
CA LYS A 12 16.15 -13.12 -8.05
C LYS A 12 16.96 -12.67 -6.83
N PRO A 13 18.14 -12.04 -6.99
CA PRO A 13 18.87 -11.52 -5.85
C PRO A 13 17.97 -10.52 -5.14
N GLU A 14 17.83 -10.67 -3.82
CA GLU A 14 17.11 -9.68 -3.02
C GLU A 14 17.72 -8.29 -3.29
N PRO A 15 16.89 -7.25 -3.45
CA PRO A 15 17.39 -5.92 -3.74
C PRO A 15 18.31 -5.48 -2.60
N ASP A 16 19.51 -5.01 -2.95
CA ASP A 16 20.48 -4.46 -2.00
C ASP A 16 19.76 -3.45 -1.08
N PRO A 17 19.72 -3.69 0.25
CA PRO A 17 18.94 -2.89 1.17
C PRO A 17 19.40 -1.43 1.22
N GLU A 18 20.69 -1.15 1.00
CA GLU A 18 21.19 0.22 0.94
C GLU A 18 20.72 0.93 -0.33
N LEU A 19 20.77 0.25 -1.47
CA LEU A 19 20.28 0.76 -2.74
C LEU A 19 18.78 1.04 -2.68
N LEU A 20 18.00 0.10 -2.13
CA LEU A 20 16.55 0.25 -1.96
C LEU A 20 16.22 1.46 -1.09
N ALA A 21 16.92 1.64 0.03
CA ALA A 21 16.72 2.79 0.91
C ALA A 21 17.03 4.13 0.19
N ARG A 22 18.11 4.19 -0.60
CA ARG A 22 18.46 5.38 -1.40
C ARG A 22 17.39 5.69 -2.43
N GLN A 23 16.92 4.68 -3.16
CA GLN A 23 15.88 4.82 -4.17
C GLN A 23 14.54 5.27 -3.56
N LEU A 24 14.16 4.73 -2.39
CA LEU A 24 12.94 5.12 -1.68
C LEU A 24 13.01 6.55 -1.13
N ASN A 25 14.19 7.00 -0.67
CA ASN A 25 14.38 8.39 -0.25
C ASN A 25 14.25 9.34 -1.45
N ALA A 26 14.86 9.02 -2.59
CA ALA A 26 14.71 9.83 -3.79
C ALA A 26 13.25 9.88 -4.27
N LEU A 27 12.53 8.75 -4.25
CA LEU A 27 11.09 8.72 -4.54
C LEU A 27 10.29 9.59 -3.57
N LEU A 28 10.62 9.54 -2.27
CA LEU A 28 9.94 10.33 -1.25
C LEU A 28 10.03 11.84 -1.53
N ASP A 29 11.19 12.32 -1.99
CA ASP A 29 11.38 13.72 -2.32
C ASP A 29 10.52 14.16 -3.51
N TRP A 30 10.33 13.28 -4.50
CA TRP A 30 9.40 13.54 -5.62
C TRP A 30 7.93 13.50 -5.18
N LEU A 31 7.54 12.55 -4.34
CA LEU A 31 6.17 12.45 -3.81
C LEU A 31 5.77 13.63 -2.91
N ARG A 32 6.76 14.37 -2.38
CA ARG A 32 6.54 15.58 -1.56
C ARG A 32 6.29 16.83 -2.38
N LEU A 33 6.59 16.82 -3.68
CA LEU A 33 6.38 17.98 -4.53
C LEU A 33 4.88 18.32 -4.61
N SER A 34 4.57 19.61 -4.70
CA SER A 34 3.20 20.08 -4.89
C SER A 34 2.66 19.78 -6.28
N SER A 35 3.55 19.68 -7.27
CA SER A 35 3.20 19.42 -8.66
C SER A 35 4.30 18.65 -9.41
N TRP A 36 3.86 17.92 -10.43
CA TRP A 36 4.64 17.23 -11.45
C TRP A 36 4.16 17.65 -12.83
N LYS A 37 5.10 17.99 -13.69
CA LYS A 37 4.83 18.16 -15.11
C LYS A 37 4.48 16.81 -15.74
N PRO A 38 3.72 16.76 -16.85
CA PRO A 38 3.34 15.50 -17.51
C PRO A 38 4.51 14.58 -17.84
N HIS A 39 5.67 15.14 -18.21
CA HIS A 39 6.87 14.34 -18.46
C HIS A 39 7.43 13.70 -17.19
N GLU A 40 7.42 14.43 -16.08
CA GLU A 40 7.92 13.96 -14.79
C GLU A 40 7.03 12.85 -14.24
N ALA A 41 5.71 13.06 -14.31
CA ALA A 41 4.72 12.04 -13.97
C ALA A 41 4.92 10.76 -14.80
N ALA A 42 5.09 10.89 -16.12
CA ALA A 42 5.31 9.74 -16.99
C ALA A 42 6.61 8.98 -16.67
N CYS A 43 7.70 9.68 -16.35
CA CYS A 43 8.95 9.06 -15.89
C CYS A 43 8.73 8.27 -14.60
N LEU A 44 8.10 8.89 -13.60
CA LEU A 44 7.86 8.24 -12.31
C LEU A 44 6.95 7.02 -12.48
N ILE A 45 5.88 7.11 -13.26
CA ILE A 45 4.99 5.96 -13.55
C ILE A 45 5.75 4.84 -14.26
N ALA A 46 6.64 5.15 -15.21
CA ALA A 46 7.48 4.15 -15.89
C ALA A 46 8.53 3.48 -14.99
N GLY A 47 8.71 3.98 -13.76
CA GLY A 47 9.62 3.44 -12.76
C GLY A 47 11.02 4.05 -12.75
N VAL A 48 11.13 5.32 -13.16
CA VAL A 48 12.40 6.04 -13.20
C VAL A 48 12.24 7.46 -12.71
N LEU A 49 13.30 8.03 -12.12
CA LEU A 49 13.33 9.44 -11.82
C LEU A 49 13.45 10.26 -13.12
N PRO A 50 12.84 11.44 -13.18
CA PRO A 50 13.10 12.40 -14.26
C PRO A 50 14.59 12.77 -14.32
N PRO A 51 15.15 13.03 -15.51
CA PRO A 51 16.56 13.41 -15.63
C PRO A 51 16.81 14.79 -15.03
N GLU A 52 17.91 14.95 -14.29
CA GLU A 52 18.31 16.23 -13.64
C GLU A 52 18.62 17.36 -14.65
N HIS A 53 18.92 17.00 -15.89
CA HIS A 53 19.16 17.93 -16.99
C HIS A 53 18.25 17.60 -18.17
N ALA A 54 17.84 18.63 -18.93
CA ALA A 54 17.01 18.55 -20.14
C ALA A 54 17.60 17.69 -21.28
N SER A 55 18.71 16.98 -21.04
CA SER A 55 19.12 15.85 -21.85
C SER A 55 17.97 14.83 -21.95
N SER A 56 17.74 14.32 -23.16
CA SER A 56 16.69 13.36 -23.53
C SER A 56 16.91 11.95 -22.96
N GLY A 57 17.34 11.87 -21.70
CA GLY A 57 17.72 10.67 -20.96
C GLY A 57 16.63 10.13 -20.06
N ILE A 58 16.93 8.96 -19.49
CA ILE A 58 16.21 8.37 -18.36
C ILE A 58 17.07 8.68 -17.14
N GLY A 59 16.46 9.16 -16.06
CA GLY A 59 17.15 9.33 -14.78
C GLY A 59 17.41 8.00 -14.07
N PRO A 60 17.81 8.06 -12.78
CA PRO A 60 18.01 6.86 -11.97
C PRO A 60 16.77 5.96 -11.89
N TRP A 61 16.98 4.66 -11.77
CA TRP A 61 15.90 3.68 -11.64
C TRP A 61 15.27 3.73 -10.25
N LEU A 62 13.95 3.57 -10.20
CA LEU A 62 13.20 3.38 -8.96
C LEU A 62 13.09 1.88 -8.62
N PRO A 63 12.69 1.53 -7.38
CA PRO A 63 12.54 0.14 -6.98
C PRO A 63 11.57 -0.63 -7.90
N GLY A 64 11.79 -1.92 -8.07
CA GLY A 64 10.96 -2.77 -8.93
C GLY A 64 11.29 -2.69 -10.43
N ARG A 65 12.06 -1.69 -10.88
CA ARG A 65 12.68 -1.68 -12.22
C ARG A 65 14.12 -2.17 -12.13
N GLU A 66 14.34 -3.42 -12.53
CA GLU A 66 15.68 -3.98 -12.65
C GLU A 66 16.24 -3.76 -14.05
N VAL A 67 17.51 -3.36 -14.12
CA VAL A 67 18.24 -3.28 -15.38
C VAL A 67 18.98 -4.58 -15.57
N TRP A 68 18.70 -5.29 -16.66
CA TRP A 68 19.56 -6.40 -17.07
C TRP A 68 20.96 -5.87 -17.41
N PRO A 69 22.02 -6.26 -16.68
CA PRO A 69 23.36 -5.70 -16.85
C PRO A 69 23.87 -5.82 -18.29
N ASN A 70 23.49 -6.88 -18.98
CA ASN A 70 23.96 -7.22 -20.33
C ASN A 70 23.09 -6.60 -21.45
N ARG A 71 21.99 -5.91 -21.10
CA ARG A 71 21.03 -5.32 -22.07
C ARG A 71 20.54 -3.93 -21.65
N ARG A 72 21.42 -3.15 -21.01
CA ARG A 72 21.07 -1.81 -20.50
C ARG A 72 20.47 -0.90 -21.57
N ASP A 73 21.04 -0.88 -22.77
CA ASP A 73 20.58 0.02 -23.84
C ASP A 73 19.22 -0.36 -24.41
N SER A 74 18.97 -1.66 -24.60
CA SER A 74 17.65 -2.15 -25.01
C SER A 74 16.60 -1.84 -23.95
N TRP A 75 16.95 -1.97 -22.68
CA TRP A 75 16.06 -1.65 -21.57
C TRP A 75 15.78 -0.14 -21.47
N ARG A 76 16.80 0.70 -21.65
CA ARG A 76 16.64 2.15 -21.74
C ARG A 76 15.75 2.55 -22.92
N LYS A 77 15.89 1.91 -24.09
CA LYS A 77 15.00 2.16 -25.24
C LYS A 77 13.56 1.77 -24.93
N ALA A 78 13.34 0.60 -24.31
CA ALA A 78 12.02 0.15 -23.91
C ALA A 78 11.36 1.14 -22.93
N VAL A 79 12.09 1.60 -21.91
CA VAL A 79 11.55 2.55 -20.93
C VAL A 79 11.33 3.93 -21.53
N LYS A 80 12.17 4.41 -22.44
CA LYS A 80 11.89 5.64 -23.20
C LYS A 80 10.60 5.53 -24.01
N SER A 81 10.37 4.37 -24.64
CA SER A 81 9.13 4.09 -25.36
C SER A 81 7.91 4.07 -24.45
N ASP A 82 8.03 3.47 -23.26
CA ASP A 82 6.97 3.41 -22.24
C ASP A 82 6.62 4.82 -21.73
N ILE A 83 7.61 5.65 -21.42
CA ILE A 83 7.41 7.06 -21.06
C ILE A 83 6.68 7.82 -22.17
N ALA A 84 7.08 7.64 -23.43
CA ALA A 84 6.41 8.28 -24.56
C ALA A 84 4.95 7.82 -24.70
N GLN A 85 4.68 6.54 -24.48
CA GLN A 85 3.34 5.98 -24.50
C GLN A 85 2.46 6.54 -23.37
N ILE A 86 2.98 6.61 -22.14
CA ILE A 86 2.26 7.18 -21.00
C ILE A 86 1.94 8.66 -21.26
N LYS A 87 2.89 9.45 -21.77
CA LYS A 87 2.66 10.85 -22.14
C LYS A 87 1.57 11.01 -23.20
N TRP A 88 1.54 10.10 -24.18
CA TRP A 88 0.51 10.11 -25.21
C TRP A 88 -0.88 9.86 -24.61
N PHE A 89 -1.03 8.87 -23.74
CA PHE A 89 -2.29 8.61 -23.02
C PHE A 89 -2.75 9.80 -22.16
N MET A 90 -1.81 10.44 -21.44
CA MET A 90 -2.12 11.63 -20.65
C MET A 90 -2.66 12.78 -21.51
N LYS A 91 -2.12 12.94 -22.73
CA LYS A 91 -2.58 13.97 -23.68
C LYS A 91 -3.92 13.62 -24.30
N GLU A 92 -4.14 12.38 -24.71
CA GLU A 92 -5.39 11.91 -25.32
C GLU A 92 -6.58 12.03 -24.37
N ALA A 93 -6.37 11.72 -23.09
CA ALA A 93 -7.42 11.81 -22.09
C ALA A 93 -7.83 13.27 -21.76
N GLN A 94 -7.25 14.28 -22.44
CA GLN A 94 -7.51 15.73 -22.28
C GLN A 94 -7.53 16.17 -20.82
N ILE A 95 -6.67 15.57 -20.00
CA ILE A 95 -6.84 15.73 -18.57
C ILE A 95 -6.23 17.06 -18.12
N GLU A 96 -7.09 18.02 -17.82
CA GLU A 96 -6.80 19.07 -16.85
C GLU A 96 -6.69 18.42 -15.47
N HIS A 97 -5.64 17.63 -15.25
CA HIS A 97 -5.27 17.29 -13.90
C HIS A 97 -4.66 18.54 -13.30
N ASP A 98 -5.13 18.92 -12.12
CA ASP A 98 -4.28 19.65 -11.19
C ASP A 98 -2.95 18.89 -11.19
N GLU A 99 -1.84 19.56 -11.53
CA GLU A 99 -0.53 18.91 -11.77
C GLU A 99 0.01 18.16 -10.52
N VAL A 100 -0.81 17.88 -9.52
CA VAL A 100 -0.54 17.24 -8.25
C VAL A 100 -0.17 15.76 -8.44
N PRO A 101 0.86 15.27 -7.73
CA PRO A 101 1.31 13.87 -7.80
C PRO A 101 0.21 12.82 -7.61
N GLN A 102 -0.72 13.07 -6.69
CA GLN A 102 -1.79 12.13 -6.36
C GLN A 102 -2.71 11.90 -7.56
N ALA A 103 -3.09 12.96 -8.28
CA ALA A 103 -3.96 12.86 -9.45
C ALA A 103 -3.30 12.02 -10.56
N TRP A 104 -2.01 12.22 -10.80
CA TRP A 104 -1.25 11.42 -11.77
C TRP A 104 -1.18 9.94 -11.41
N LEU A 105 -1.01 9.62 -10.13
CA LEU A 105 -0.97 8.23 -9.66
C LEU A 105 -2.33 7.54 -9.76
N GLU A 106 -3.42 8.26 -9.46
CA GLU A 106 -4.78 7.75 -9.65
C GLU A 106 -5.11 7.52 -11.12
N PHE A 107 -4.69 8.43 -12.00
CA PHE A 107 -4.80 8.25 -13.43
C PHE A 107 -4.08 6.98 -13.90
N ALA A 108 -2.83 6.80 -13.48
CA ALA A 108 -2.04 5.62 -13.82
C ALA A 108 -2.75 4.32 -13.38
N ALA A 109 -3.30 4.32 -12.17
CA ALA A 109 -4.06 3.18 -11.65
C ALA A 109 -5.33 2.88 -12.46
N ARG A 110 -6.10 3.90 -12.86
CA ARG A 110 -7.28 3.74 -13.74
C ARG A 110 -6.93 3.19 -15.12
N GLN A 111 -5.72 3.44 -15.59
CA GLN A 111 -5.21 2.91 -16.85
C GLN A 111 -4.53 1.53 -16.69
N GLU A 112 -4.68 0.87 -15.54
CA GLU A 112 -4.04 -0.40 -15.19
C GLU A 112 -2.50 -0.36 -15.33
N ARG A 113 -1.92 0.84 -15.15
CA ARG A 113 -0.48 1.11 -15.26
C ARG A 113 0.09 1.44 -13.90
N GLU A 114 0.08 0.46 -13.02
CA GLU A 114 0.67 0.63 -11.70
C GLU A 114 2.19 0.83 -11.79
N PRO A 115 2.75 1.85 -11.10
CA PRO A 115 4.18 2.06 -11.11
C PRO A 115 4.95 0.88 -10.47
N PRO A 116 6.07 0.42 -11.05
CA PRO A 116 6.85 -0.71 -10.52
C PRO A 116 7.32 -0.55 -9.06
N TRP A 117 7.48 0.68 -8.60
CA TRP A 117 7.91 1.01 -7.24
C TRP A 117 6.77 1.03 -6.22
N LEU A 118 5.50 0.95 -6.66
CA LEU A 118 4.32 1.07 -5.79
C LEU A 118 4.32 0.07 -4.62
N PRO A 119 4.65 -1.23 -4.81
CA PRO A 119 4.71 -2.19 -3.69
C PRO A 119 5.72 -1.77 -2.60
N PHE A 120 6.87 -1.25 -3.02
CA PHE A 120 7.92 -0.78 -2.10
C PHE A 120 7.49 0.51 -1.38
N ALA A 121 6.81 1.43 -2.07
CA ALA A 121 6.28 2.65 -1.47
C ALA A 121 5.14 2.36 -0.48
N LYS A 122 4.31 1.35 -0.74
CA LYS A 122 3.27 0.86 0.19
C LYS A 122 3.89 0.32 1.49
N ALA A 123 4.98 -0.46 1.39
CA ALA A 123 5.69 -1.01 2.54
C ALA A 123 6.50 0.06 3.32
N HIS A 124 6.90 1.16 2.67
CA HIS A 124 7.70 2.22 3.31
C HIS A 124 6.83 3.27 4.01
N GLN A 125 6.89 3.32 5.35
CA GLN A 125 6.03 4.17 6.20
C GLN A 125 5.99 5.66 5.79
N LYS A 126 7.13 6.22 5.33
CA LYS A 126 7.19 7.63 4.92
C LYS A 126 6.52 7.86 3.56
N CYS A 127 6.73 6.97 2.59
CA CYS A 127 6.18 7.11 1.24
C CYS A 127 4.66 6.91 1.22
N ARG A 128 4.17 5.94 2.02
CA ARG A 128 2.73 5.63 2.13
C ARG A 128 1.86 6.86 2.42
N LYS A 129 2.38 7.82 3.19
CA LYS A 129 1.67 9.07 3.55
C LYS A 129 1.36 9.99 2.36
N TYR A 130 2.08 9.84 1.24
CA TYR A 130 1.95 10.69 0.07
C TYR A 130 1.21 10.04 -1.10
N LEU A 131 1.00 8.72 -1.06
CA LEU A 131 0.18 8.00 -2.05
C LEU A 131 -1.27 8.48 -2.03
N PRO A 132 -2.07 8.40 -3.11
CA PRO A 132 -3.52 8.64 -3.04
C PRO A 132 -4.22 7.55 -2.22
N SER A 133 -5.35 7.86 -1.57
CA SER A 133 -6.08 6.93 -0.69
C SER A 133 -6.47 5.63 -1.40
N SER A 134 -6.89 5.74 -2.66
CA SER A 134 -7.17 4.62 -3.57
C SER A 134 -6.00 3.64 -3.75
N LEU A 135 -4.76 4.11 -3.55
CA LEU A 135 -3.54 3.30 -3.61
C LEU A 135 -2.94 3.02 -2.22
N ARG A 136 -3.60 3.42 -1.13
CA ARG A 136 -3.17 3.19 0.26
C ARG A 136 -3.77 1.94 0.91
N GLU A 137 -4.89 1.42 0.41
CA GLU A 137 -5.62 0.27 0.99
C GLU A 137 -5.01 -1.08 0.56
N GLU A 138 -4.99 -2.15 1.36
CA GLU A 138 -5.47 -2.45 2.73
C GLU A 138 -4.46 -3.47 3.32
N GLU A 139 -4.53 -3.80 4.63
CA GLU A 139 -3.90 -5.02 5.18
C GLU A 139 -4.48 -6.27 4.51
N THR A 140 -4.14 -6.52 3.24
CA THR A 140 -4.18 -7.88 2.74
C THR A 140 -3.05 -8.60 3.45
N ILE A 141 -3.43 -9.56 4.30
CA ILE A 141 -2.54 -10.56 4.87
C ILE A 141 -1.94 -11.31 3.67
N VAL A 142 -0.88 -10.75 3.09
CA VAL A 142 -0.08 -11.44 2.10
C VAL A 142 0.85 -12.33 2.90
N ALA A 143 0.54 -13.62 2.80
CA ALA A 143 1.30 -14.76 3.29
C ALA A 143 2.80 -14.47 3.39
N ASN A 144 3.38 -14.69 4.57
CA ASN A 144 4.75 -15.17 4.72
C ASN A 144 4.99 -15.59 6.17
N GLU A 145 4.81 -16.89 6.42
CA GLU A 145 5.74 -17.82 7.09
C GLU A 145 4.96 -19.10 7.47
N PRO A 146 5.56 -20.30 7.35
CA PRO A 146 4.90 -21.54 7.76
C PRO A 146 4.62 -21.51 9.27
N MET A 147 3.34 -21.38 9.63
CA MET A 147 2.89 -21.34 11.03
C MET A 147 3.16 -22.65 11.76
N LYS A 148 3.63 -22.54 13.01
CA LYS A 148 3.72 -23.68 13.94
C LYS A 148 2.32 -24.08 14.39
N GLN A 149 2.09 -25.40 14.56
CA GLN A 149 0.79 -26.00 14.90
C GLN A 149 0.08 -25.38 16.13
N SER A 150 0.81 -24.74 17.05
CA SER A 150 0.25 -24.04 18.21
C SER A 150 -0.64 -22.84 17.84
N ASP A 151 -0.38 -22.19 16.69
CA ASP A 151 -1.12 -20.98 16.29
C ASP A 151 -2.47 -21.31 15.62
N VAL A 152 -2.59 -22.50 15.04
CA VAL A 152 -3.81 -23.00 14.36
C VAL A 152 -4.96 -23.18 15.36
N ALA A 153 -4.66 -23.65 16.58
CA ALA A 153 -5.66 -23.83 17.64
C ALA A 153 -6.21 -22.49 18.16
N SER A 154 -5.38 -21.44 18.20
CA SER A 154 -5.77 -20.10 18.68
C SER A 154 -6.60 -19.32 17.64
N LEU A 155 -6.33 -19.55 16.34
CA LEU A 155 -7.08 -18.96 15.23
C LEU A 155 -8.52 -19.52 15.12
N GLY A 156 -8.71 -20.83 15.35
CA GLY A 156 -10.04 -21.44 15.34
C GLY A 156 -10.97 -20.87 16.44
N GLY A 157 -10.43 -20.64 17.63
CA GLY A 157 -11.19 -20.03 18.74
C GLY A 157 -11.57 -18.57 18.51
N LYS A 158 -10.66 -17.77 17.93
CA LYS A 158 -10.93 -16.37 17.59
C LYS A 158 -11.96 -16.23 16.45
N ALA A 159 -11.86 -17.07 15.43
CA ALA A 159 -12.82 -17.09 14.31
C ALA A 159 -14.24 -17.50 14.74
N ALA A 160 -14.38 -18.41 15.71
CA ALA A 160 -15.69 -18.75 16.29
C ALA A 160 -16.24 -17.60 17.15
N ARG A 161 -15.39 -16.92 17.91
CA ARG A 161 -15.76 -15.79 18.77
C ARG A 161 -16.25 -14.58 17.96
N ASP A 162 -15.59 -14.26 16.86
CA ASP A 162 -15.95 -13.11 16.00
C ASP A 162 -17.18 -13.37 15.12
N ARG A 163 -17.66 -14.61 15.07
CA ARG A 163 -18.95 -14.99 14.45
C ARG A 163 -20.12 -15.02 15.45
N HIS A 164 -19.90 -14.71 16.73
CA HIS A 164 -20.96 -14.74 17.73
C HIS A 164 -22.02 -13.66 17.44
N PRO A 165 -23.33 -14.00 17.37
CA PRO A 165 -24.38 -13.05 16.96
C PRO A 165 -24.41 -11.76 17.79
N THR A 166 -24.26 -11.88 19.11
CA THR A 166 -24.18 -10.73 20.03
C THR A 166 -22.96 -9.84 19.75
N ARG A 167 -21.81 -10.43 19.39
CA ARG A 167 -20.59 -9.67 19.09
C ARG A 167 -20.74 -8.94 17.76
N ILE A 168 -21.26 -9.59 16.72
CA ILE A 168 -21.54 -8.96 15.42
C ILE A 168 -22.47 -7.76 15.60
N LYS A 169 -23.55 -7.92 16.38
CA LYS A 169 -24.56 -6.88 16.57
C LYS A 169 -24.06 -5.71 17.41
N PHE A 170 -23.41 -5.98 18.55
CA PHE A 170 -23.16 -4.95 19.57
C PHE A 170 -21.71 -4.47 19.65
N TYR A 171 -20.72 -5.26 19.21
CA TYR A 171 -19.31 -4.86 19.27
C TYR A 171 -19.01 -3.57 18.47
N PRO A 172 -19.56 -3.34 17.26
CA PRO A 172 -19.35 -2.09 16.53
C PRO A 172 -19.97 -0.87 17.26
N ILE A 173 -21.09 -1.07 17.94
CA ILE A 173 -21.80 -0.02 18.70
C ILE A 173 -20.96 0.38 19.92
N VAL A 174 -20.49 -0.60 20.69
CA VAL A 174 -19.59 -0.38 21.85
C VAL A 174 -18.30 0.32 21.41
N LYS A 175 -17.69 -0.12 20.29
CA LYS A 175 -16.49 0.52 19.73
C LYS A 175 -16.72 2.00 19.42
N ARG A 176 -17.80 2.31 18.69
CA ARG A 176 -18.14 3.69 18.35
C ARG A 176 -18.35 4.53 19.62
N MET A 177 -19.09 4.03 20.60
CA MET A 177 -19.35 4.75 21.86
C MET A 177 -18.07 5.04 22.66
N LEU A 178 -17.10 4.11 22.65
CA LEU A 178 -15.79 4.31 23.28
C LEU A 178 -14.94 5.35 22.54
N GLU A 179 -14.98 5.36 21.21
CA GLU A 179 -14.26 6.34 20.38
C GLU A 179 -14.74 7.78 20.63
N VAL A 180 -16.04 7.99 20.88
CA VAL A 180 -16.59 9.29 21.34
C VAL A 180 -16.36 9.58 22.83
N GLY A 181 -15.60 8.74 23.53
CA GLY A 181 -15.22 8.95 24.94
C GLY A 181 -16.29 8.57 25.96
N THR A 182 -17.29 7.77 25.57
CA THR A 182 -18.34 7.33 26.50
C THR A 182 -17.76 6.35 27.52
N LYS A 183 -18.01 6.60 28.81
CA LYS A 183 -17.53 5.71 29.89
C LYS A 183 -18.22 4.33 29.80
N ARG A 184 -17.46 3.27 30.07
CA ARG A 184 -17.91 1.87 30.01
C ARG A 184 -19.23 1.62 30.77
N SER A 185 -19.37 2.17 31.98
CA SER A 185 -20.59 2.06 32.78
C SER A 185 -21.82 2.70 32.13
N LYS A 186 -21.63 3.79 31.38
CA LYS A 186 -22.70 4.47 30.65
C LYS A 186 -23.10 3.69 29.41
N ILE A 187 -22.16 3.01 28.73
CA ILE A 187 -22.44 2.13 27.60
C ILE A 187 -23.32 0.95 28.04
N VAL A 188 -23.04 0.35 29.19
CA VAL A 188 -23.86 -0.73 29.75
C VAL A 188 -25.30 -0.25 29.98
N ALA A 189 -25.48 0.88 30.65
CA ALA A 189 -26.82 1.42 30.92
C ALA A 189 -27.61 1.73 29.64
N ILE A 190 -26.95 2.31 28.62
CA ILE A 190 -27.59 2.61 27.33
C ILE A 190 -28.02 1.32 26.62
N LEU A 191 -27.16 0.31 26.58
CA LEU A 191 -27.48 -0.95 25.91
C LEU A 191 -28.57 -1.75 26.65
N GLU A 192 -28.57 -1.73 27.98
CA GLU A 192 -29.65 -2.34 28.78
C GLU A 192 -30.99 -1.59 28.60
N GLU A 193 -30.97 -0.26 28.51
CA GLU A 193 -32.17 0.55 28.28
C GLU A 193 -32.74 0.38 26.86
N GLU A 194 -31.89 0.36 25.83
CA GLU A 194 -32.30 0.28 24.43
C GLU A 194 -32.61 -1.16 23.96
N HIS A 195 -32.00 -2.16 24.58
CA HIS A 195 -32.07 -3.55 24.10
C HIS A 195 -32.49 -4.57 25.15
N GLY A 196 -32.69 -4.19 26.42
CA GLY A 196 -33.23 -5.05 27.47
C GLY A 196 -32.49 -6.38 27.59
N ASP A 197 -33.23 -7.49 27.54
CA ASP A 197 -32.69 -8.85 27.68
C ASP A 197 -31.76 -9.29 26.52
N ASP A 198 -31.80 -8.60 25.38
CA ASP A 198 -30.91 -8.85 24.24
C ASP A 198 -29.53 -8.17 24.40
N ALA A 199 -29.37 -7.32 25.42
CA ALA A 199 -28.13 -6.60 25.65
C ALA A 199 -26.98 -7.55 26.06
N PRO A 200 -25.74 -7.30 25.62
CA PRO A 200 -24.60 -8.07 26.11
C PRO A 200 -24.41 -7.83 27.61
N SER A 201 -24.03 -8.88 28.34
CA SER A 201 -23.78 -8.74 29.78
C SER A 201 -22.69 -7.68 30.07
N PRO A 202 -22.75 -7.00 31.23
CA PRO A 202 -21.76 -5.99 31.58
C PRO A 202 -20.32 -6.50 31.45
N GLY A 203 -20.03 -7.72 31.94
CA GLY A 203 -18.70 -8.33 31.82
C GLY A 203 -18.22 -8.50 30.38
N THR A 204 -19.13 -8.78 29.46
CA THR A 204 -18.83 -8.86 28.01
C THR A 204 -18.44 -7.50 27.45
N ILE A 205 -19.18 -6.45 27.81
CA ILE A 205 -18.91 -5.06 27.39
C ILE A 205 -17.57 -4.58 27.95
N TYR A 206 -17.26 -4.87 29.22
CA TYR A 206 -15.96 -4.52 29.82
C TYR A 206 -14.79 -5.24 29.14
N ASN A 207 -14.95 -6.52 28.82
CA ASN A 207 -13.94 -7.28 28.08
C ASN A 207 -13.72 -6.69 26.69
N TRP A 208 -14.78 -6.36 25.96
CA TRP A 208 -14.66 -5.72 24.64
C TRP A 208 -14.02 -4.34 24.75
N ALA A 209 -14.37 -3.54 25.75
CA ALA A 209 -13.76 -2.22 25.96
C ALA A 209 -12.26 -2.31 26.30
N ARG A 210 -11.84 -3.40 26.94
CA ARG A 210 -10.41 -3.67 27.18
C ARG A 210 -9.70 -4.07 25.89
N GLU A 211 -10.31 -4.98 25.11
CA GLU A 211 -9.82 -5.39 23.78
C GLU A 211 -9.66 -4.20 22.82
N ILE A 212 -10.65 -3.30 22.77
CA ILE A 212 -10.66 -2.14 21.88
C ILE A 212 -9.58 -1.12 22.26
N ASN A 213 -9.33 -0.91 23.56
CA ASN A 213 -8.33 0.03 24.03
C ASN A 213 -6.90 -0.55 24.04
N GLY A 214 -6.71 -1.80 23.61
CA GLY A 214 -5.41 -2.47 23.57
C GLY A 214 -4.80 -2.75 24.95
N GLN A 215 -5.63 -3.00 25.97
CA GLN A 215 -5.22 -3.33 27.35
C GLN A 215 -5.43 -4.81 27.71
#